data_AF-A0A2J6R6Z1-F1
#
_entry.id   AF-A0A2J6R6Z1-F1
#
_cell.length_a   1.000
_cell.length_b   1.000
_cell.length_c   1.000
_cell.angle_alpha   90.00
_cell.angle_beta   90.00
_cell.angle_gamma   90.00
#
_symmetry.space_group_name_H-M   'P 1'
#
loop_
_entity.id
_entity.type
_entity.pdbx_description
1 polymer ?
#
loop_
_entity_poly.entity_id
_entity_poly.type
_entity_poly.pdbx_seq_one_letter_code
_entity_poly.pdbx_strand_id
1 'polypeptide(L)'
;KALSIFILIFYILILQPVTFIFYKHGLRSWLAWTPLQTLCLLRIVGSGVQLDDHKTKTLTVVALVLNNIGLAPLLLAAIGILHEARGARDPNLRRKFEWFLVIHFHLLIVVAMVLVIIGLVKLTGNNPQESDTKLPKIGAVIILLGWAVLVGGTAFSFQSSQYDKQAPAYRSGTKLLHGVAIALPFVGIRELDAVLSNFITSHAFLTSLAAKVCLSVVPEMITVIIFVAAGLAARN
;
A
#
# COMPACT_ATOMS: atom_id res chain seq x y z
N LYS A 1 -11.27 18.40 9.26
CA LYS A 1 -12.54 18.20 8.52
C LYS A 1 -12.36 18.20 7.00
N ALA A 2 -11.93 19.29 6.36
CA ALA A 2 -11.79 19.38 4.91
C ALA A 2 -10.95 18.25 4.28
N LEU A 3 -9.80 17.92 4.89
CA LEU A 3 -8.94 16.82 4.44
C LEU A 3 -9.67 15.46 4.43
N SER A 4 -10.42 15.12 5.49
CA SER A 4 -11.14 13.84 5.57
C SER A 4 -12.28 13.77 4.55
N ILE A 5 -12.97 14.90 4.27
CA ILE A 5 -13.99 14.96 3.20
C ILE A 5 -13.33 14.72 1.83
N PHE A 6 -12.19 15.36 1.57
CA PHE A 6 -11.45 15.18 0.32
C PHE A 6 -11.00 13.73 0.11
N ILE A 7 -10.40 13.11 1.14
CA ILE A 7 -9.99 11.70 1.09
C ILE A 7 -11.21 10.80 0.82
N LEU A 8 -12.33 11.03 1.49
CA LEU A 8 -13.55 10.27 1.29
C LEU A 8 -14.03 10.34 -0.17
N ILE A 9 -14.17 11.55 -0.72
CA ILE A 9 -14.63 11.76 -2.11
C ILE A 9 -13.66 11.09 -3.09
N PHE A 10 -12.36 11.31 -2.92
CA PHE A 10 -11.33 10.73 -3.78
C PHE A 10 -11.42 9.21 -3.81
N TYR A 11 -11.46 8.56 -2.65
CA TYR A 11 -11.47 7.09 -2.58
C TYR A 11 -12.81 6.49 -2.99
N ILE A 12 -13.93 7.20 -2.83
CA ILE A 12 -15.22 6.80 -3.41
C ILE A 12 -15.12 6.77 -4.93
N LEU A 13 -14.47 7.77 -5.57
CA LEU A 13 -14.34 7.88 -7.03
C LEU A 13 -13.27 6.95 -7.64
N ILE A 14 -12.26 6.58 -6.86
CA ILE A 14 -11.22 5.65 -7.31
C ILE A 14 -11.64 4.19 -7.17
N LEU A 15 -12.59 3.90 -6.29
CA LEU A 15 -13.07 2.53 -6.05
C LEU A 15 -13.71 1.91 -7.30
N GLN A 16 -14.44 2.69 -8.12
CA GLN A 16 -15.09 2.21 -9.34
C GLN A 16 -14.06 1.73 -10.38
N PRO A 17 -13.04 2.51 -10.79
CA PRO A 17 -12.04 2.01 -11.73
C PRO A 17 -11.23 0.85 -11.14
N VAL A 18 -10.89 0.85 -9.86
CA VAL A 18 -10.21 -0.29 -9.21
C VAL A 18 -11.06 -1.57 -9.29
N THR A 19 -12.37 -1.45 -9.04
CA THR A 19 -13.32 -2.57 -9.15
C THR A 19 -13.44 -3.06 -10.59
N PHE A 20 -13.51 -2.16 -11.56
CA PHE A 20 -13.51 -2.49 -12.98
C PHE A 20 -12.24 -3.25 -13.38
N ILE A 21 -11.06 -2.75 -13.01
CA ILE A 21 -9.77 -3.38 -13.31
C ILE A 21 -9.72 -4.80 -12.73
N PHE A 22 -10.14 -4.99 -11.48
CA PHE A 22 -10.19 -6.30 -10.84
C PHE A 22 -11.01 -7.31 -11.64
N TYR A 23 -12.24 -6.97 -12.02
CA TYR A 23 -13.08 -7.86 -12.85
C TYR A 23 -12.47 -8.14 -14.22
N LYS A 24 -11.78 -7.15 -14.77
CA LYS A 24 -11.19 -7.23 -16.10
C LYS A 24 -9.89 -8.07 -16.13
N HIS A 25 -9.01 -7.91 -15.16
CA HIS A 25 -7.75 -8.66 -15.07
C HIS A 25 -7.96 -10.11 -14.60
N GLY A 26 -9.07 -10.36 -13.89
CA GLY A 26 -9.51 -11.71 -13.53
C GLY A 26 -8.71 -12.35 -12.39
N LEU A 27 -8.93 -13.65 -12.18
CA LEU A 27 -8.42 -14.39 -11.01
C LEU A 27 -6.89 -14.40 -10.90
N ARG A 28 -6.17 -14.29 -12.02
CA ARG A 28 -4.70 -14.30 -12.04
C ARG A 28 -4.10 -13.06 -11.36
N SER A 29 -4.90 -12.01 -11.23
CA SER A 29 -4.48 -10.72 -10.70
C SER A 29 -5.16 -10.39 -9.37
N TRP A 30 -5.76 -11.40 -8.73
CA TRP A 30 -6.44 -11.27 -7.46
C TRP A 30 -5.55 -10.63 -6.38
N LEU A 31 -4.30 -11.07 -6.30
CA LEU A 31 -3.31 -10.56 -5.34
C LEU A 31 -2.92 -9.09 -5.59
N ALA A 32 -3.12 -8.57 -6.79
CA ALA A 32 -2.82 -7.19 -7.14
C ALA A 32 -3.94 -6.23 -6.72
N TRP A 33 -5.17 -6.57 -7.12
CA TRP A 33 -6.26 -5.61 -7.10
C TRP A 33 -7.12 -5.69 -5.85
N THR A 34 -7.18 -6.85 -5.17
CA THR A 34 -7.93 -6.95 -3.90
C THR A 34 -7.30 -6.18 -2.75
N PRO A 35 -5.96 -6.10 -2.60
CA PRO A 35 -5.38 -5.19 -1.62
C PRO A 35 -5.66 -3.72 -1.97
N LEU A 36 -5.65 -3.35 -3.25
CA LEU A 36 -5.97 -1.98 -3.68
C LEU A 36 -7.45 -1.62 -3.40
N GLN A 37 -8.38 -2.56 -3.58
CA GLN A 37 -9.78 -2.39 -3.16
C GLN A 37 -9.89 -2.23 -1.64
N THR A 38 -9.18 -3.08 -0.90
CA THR A 38 -9.17 -3.04 0.57
C THR A 38 -8.65 -1.69 1.07
N LEU A 39 -7.59 -1.15 0.46
CA LEU A 39 -7.09 0.21 0.73
C LEU A 39 -8.19 1.25 0.57
N CYS A 40 -8.91 1.24 -0.56
CA CYS A 40 -9.97 2.20 -0.83
C CYS A 40 -11.08 2.13 0.21
N LEU A 41 -11.53 0.92 0.56
CA LEU A 41 -12.55 0.71 1.59
C LEU A 41 -12.10 1.20 2.96
N LEU A 42 -10.87 0.89 3.36
CA LEU A 42 -10.27 1.35 4.61
C LEU A 42 -10.21 2.88 4.68
N ARG A 43 -9.89 3.54 3.56
CA ARG A 43 -9.82 5.01 3.49
C ARG A 43 -11.20 5.66 3.52
N ILE A 44 -12.22 5.04 2.93
CA ILE A 44 -13.62 5.47 3.03
C ILE A 44 -14.09 5.38 4.49
N VAL A 45 -13.94 4.20 5.11
CA VAL A 45 -14.34 3.97 6.51
C VAL A 45 -13.57 4.88 7.45
N GLY A 46 -12.24 4.95 7.32
CA GLY A 46 -11.39 5.81 8.15
C GLY A 46 -11.72 7.29 8.04
N SER A 47 -12.08 7.77 6.85
CA SER A 47 -12.51 9.15 6.66
C SER A 47 -13.89 9.40 7.27
N GLY A 48 -14.82 8.45 7.15
CA GLY A 48 -16.13 8.52 7.79
C GLY A 48 -16.03 8.60 9.32
N VAL A 49 -15.22 7.72 9.92
CA VAL A 49 -14.91 7.71 11.37
C VAL A 49 -14.31 9.05 11.80
N GLN A 50 -13.34 9.61 11.07
CA GLN A 50 -12.73 10.90 11.43
C GLN A 50 -13.69 12.10 11.37
N LEU A 51 -14.72 12.02 10.51
CA LEU A 51 -15.75 13.05 10.41
C LEU A 51 -16.75 12.97 11.58
N ASP A 52 -17.00 11.76 12.09
CA ASP A 52 -17.87 11.52 13.23
C ASP A 52 -17.18 11.80 14.57
N ASP A 53 -15.90 11.45 14.74
CA ASP A 53 -15.09 11.71 15.95
C ASP A 53 -15.02 13.22 16.31
N HIS A 54 -15.17 14.10 15.32
CA HIS A 54 -15.32 15.54 15.56
C HIS A 54 -16.57 15.90 16.39
N LYS A 55 -17.47 14.95 16.64
CA LYS A 55 -18.68 15.09 17.47
C LYS A 55 -18.57 14.35 18.81
N THR A 56 -17.82 13.25 18.89
CA THR A 56 -17.77 12.33 20.06
C THR A 56 -16.33 11.89 20.31
N LYS A 57 -15.63 12.50 21.29
CA LYS A 57 -14.17 12.37 21.59
C LYS A 57 -13.61 10.96 21.92
N THR A 58 -14.31 9.88 21.58
CA THR A 58 -13.99 8.48 21.93
C THR A 58 -13.46 7.69 20.71
N LEU A 59 -13.55 8.23 19.49
CA LEU A 59 -13.20 7.52 18.24
C LEU A 59 -11.71 7.60 17.86
N THR A 60 -10.86 8.17 18.73
CA THR A 60 -9.47 8.53 18.41
C THR A 60 -8.58 7.31 18.14
N VAL A 61 -8.77 6.20 18.87
CA VAL A 61 -7.97 4.96 18.68
C VAL A 61 -8.26 4.32 17.31
N VAL A 62 -9.53 4.20 16.97
CA VAL A 62 -9.97 3.62 15.68
C VAL A 62 -9.47 4.48 14.53
N ALA A 63 -9.55 5.81 14.65
CA ALA A 63 -9.02 6.73 13.63
C ALA A 63 -7.50 6.62 13.46
N LEU A 64 -6.75 6.41 14.55
CA LEU A 64 -5.30 6.24 14.52
C LEU A 64 -4.91 4.91 13.84
N VAL A 65 -5.57 3.82 14.22
CA VAL A 65 -5.35 2.49 13.62
C VAL A 65 -5.68 2.50 12.13
N LEU A 66 -6.81 3.09 11.73
CA LEU A 66 -7.22 3.18 10.32
C LEU A 66 -6.27 4.03 9.47
N ASN A 67 -5.60 5.04 10.02
CA ASN A 67 -4.60 5.80 9.28
C ASN A 67 -3.32 5.00 9.00
N ASN A 68 -2.95 4.09 9.90
CA ASN A 68 -1.74 3.27 9.77
C ASN A 68 -1.99 2.01 8.94
N ILE A 69 -3.20 1.46 8.98
CA ILE A 69 -3.57 0.26 8.22
C ILE A 69 -3.40 0.41 6.70
N GLY A 70 -3.44 1.63 6.15
CA GLY A 70 -3.27 1.87 4.71
C GLY A 70 -1.91 1.46 4.12
N LEU A 71 -0.87 1.25 4.94
CA LEU A 71 0.49 0.92 4.47
C LEU A 71 0.57 -0.47 3.83
N ALA A 72 0.05 -1.50 4.52
CA ALA A 72 0.14 -2.88 4.05
C ALA A 72 -0.59 -3.09 2.72
N PRO A 73 -1.87 -2.70 2.55
CA PRO A 73 -2.58 -2.87 1.29
C PRO A 73 -1.86 -2.27 0.08
N LEU A 74 -1.13 -1.16 0.27
CA LEU A 74 -0.39 -0.50 -0.80
C LEU A 74 0.79 -1.35 -1.29
N LEU A 75 1.61 -1.86 -0.36
CA LEU A 75 2.72 -2.75 -0.68
C LEU A 75 2.26 -4.10 -1.23
N LEU A 76 1.18 -4.65 -0.66
CA LEU A 76 0.56 -5.89 -1.14
C LEU A 76 0.04 -5.73 -2.58
N ALA A 77 -0.61 -4.61 -2.90
CA ALA A 77 -1.02 -4.31 -4.26
C ALA A 77 0.20 -4.21 -5.19
N ALA A 78 1.26 -3.52 -4.77
CA ALA A 78 2.46 -3.33 -5.58
C ALA A 78 3.17 -4.65 -5.92
N ILE A 79 3.35 -5.56 -4.94
CA ILE A 79 3.91 -6.90 -5.21
C ILE A 79 2.97 -7.74 -6.07
N GLY A 80 1.65 -7.62 -5.90
CA GLY A 80 0.67 -8.34 -6.72
C GLY A 80 0.65 -7.86 -8.18
N ILE A 81 0.77 -6.55 -8.41
CA ILE A 81 0.91 -6.00 -9.78
C ILE A 81 2.25 -6.44 -10.39
N LEU A 82 3.32 -6.47 -9.59
CA LEU A 82 4.62 -6.98 -10.05
C LEU A 82 4.56 -8.47 -10.41
N HIS A 83 3.89 -9.28 -9.59
CA HIS A 83 3.63 -10.70 -9.85
C HIS A 83 2.94 -10.89 -11.20
N GLU A 84 1.85 -10.13 -11.42
CA GLU A 84 1.12 -10.15 -12.68
C GLU A 84 2.01 -9.73 -13.87
N ALA A 85 2.75 -8.62 -13.72
CA ALA A 85 3.65 -8.10 -14.73
C ALA A 85 4.70 -9.13 -15.17
N ARG A 86 5.34 -9.79 -14.19
CA ARG A 86 6.34 -10.85 -14.45
C ARG A 86 5.71 -12.06 -15.10
N GLY A 87 4.56 -12.51 -14.59
CA GLY A 87 3.83 -13.65 -15.16
C GLY A 87 3.31 -13.44 -16.58
N ALA A 88 3.15 -12.19 -17.01
CA ALA A 88 2.81 -11.80 -18.37
C ALA A 88 4.03 -11.63 -19.29
N ARG A 89 5.19 -11.21 -18.75
CA ARG A 89 6.42 -10.98 -19.52
C ARG A 89 7.32 -12.20 -19.68
N ASP A 90 7.22 -13.18 -18.78
CA ASP A 90 8.11 -14.33 -18.74
C ASP A 90 7.32 -15.65 -18.58
N PRO A 91 7.14 -16.44 -19.67
CA PRO A 91 6.46 -17.73 -19.60
C PRO A 91 7.30 -18.83 -18.94
N ASN A 92 8.63 -18.69 -18.93
CA ASN A 92 9.56 -19.65 -18.34
C ASN A 92 9.71 -19.45 -16.83
N LEU A 93 9.12 -18.37 -16.30
CA LEU A 93 9.07 -18.09 -14.88
C LEU A 93 8.56 -19.30 -14.11
N ARG A 94 9.36 -19.77 -13.15
CA ARG A 94 9.03 -20.90 -12.28
C ARG A 94 7.83 -20.54 -11.39
N ARG A 95 6.61 -20.73 -11.91
CA ARG A 95 5.35 -20.27 -11.29
C ARG A 95 5.22 -20.66 -9.82
N LYS A 96 5.56 -21.90 -9.45
CA LYS A 96 5.49 -22.36 -8.06
C LYS A 96 6.42 -21.57 -7.12
N PHE A 97 7.65 -21.30 -7.56
CA PHE A 97 8.63 -20.56 -6.78
C PHE A 97 8.25 -19.09 -6.67
N GLU A 98 7.74 -18.52 -7.76
CA GLU A 98 7.29 -17.14 -7.76
C GLU A 98 6.09 -16.96 -6.80
N TRP A 99 5.08 -17.84 -6.87
CA TRP A 99 3.93 -17.82 -5.96
C TRP A 99 4.37 -17.98 -4.51
N PHE A 100 5.35 -18.84 -4.25
CA PHE A 100 5.96 -18.98 -2.93
C PHE A 100 6.51 -17.64 -2.43
N LEU A 101 7.29 -16.92 -3.25
CA LEU A 101 7.84 -15.60 -2.87
C LEU A 101 6.73 -14.59 -2.59
N VAL A 102 5.72 -14.51 -3.45
CA VAL A 102 4.63 -13.54 -3.30
C VAL A 102 3.80 -13.82 -2.05
N ILE A 103 3.45 -15.07 -1.78
CA ILE A 103 2.71 -15.45 -0.57
C ILE A 103 3.53 -15.13 0.69
N HIS A 104 4.83 -15.45 0.71
CA HIS A 104 5.68 -15.14 1.86
C HIS A 104 5.80 -13.64 2.09
N PHE A 105 5.92 -12.85 1.02
CA PHE A 105 5.89 -11.40 1.11
C PHE A 105 4.57 -10.90 1.68
N HIS A 106 3.43 -11.45 1.23
CA HIS A 106 2.11 -11.07 1.77
C HIS A 106 2.00 -11.36 3.27
N LEU A 107 2.38 -12.57 3.68
CA LEU A 107 2.36 -12.97 5.09
C LEU A 107 3.26 -12.07 5.94
N LEU A 108 4.47 -11.77 5.46
CA LEU A 108 5.41 -10.90 6.16
C LEU A 108 4.82 -9.48 6.38
N ILE A 109 4.24 -8.87 5.34
CA ILE A 109 3.65 -7.54 5.43
C ILE A 109 2.40 -7.54 6.33
N VAL A 110 1.57 -8.58 6.28
CA VAL A 110 0.40 -8.72 7.16
C VAL A 110 0.82 -8.87 8.62
N VAL A 111 1.82 -9.71 8.91
CA VAL A 111 2.35 -9.88 10.28
C VAL A 111 2.94 -8.56 10.78
N ALA A 112 3.72 -7.86 9.97
CA ALA A 112 4.29 -6.57 10.34
C ALA A 112 3.21 -5.52 10.66
N MET A 113 2.14 -5.48 9.85
CA MET A 113 1.00 -4.61 10.11
C MET A 113 0.29 -4.95 11.42
N VAL A 114 0.09 -6.24 11.72
CA VAL A 114 -0.51 -6.67 13.00
C VAL A 114 0.34 -6.23 14.19
N LEU A 115 1.68 -6.30 14.10
CA LEU A 115 2.56 -5.78 15.15
C LEU A 115 2.38 -4.27 15.36
N VAL A 116 2.25 -3.50 14.27
CA VAL A 116 1.95 -2.06 14.35
C VAL A 116 0.63 -1.82 15.07
N ILE A 117 -0.44 -2.52 14.66
CA ILE A 117 -1.78 -2.33 15.25
C ILE A 117 -1.77 -2.68 16.75
N ILE A 118 -1.21 -3.82 17.14
CA ILE A 118 -1.12 -4.23 18.55
C ILE A 118 -0.36 -3.18 19.36
N GLY A 119 0.75 -2.69 18.81
CA GLY A 119 1.55 -1.61 19.41
C GLY A 119 0.74 -0.33 19.64
N LEU A 120 0.06 0.14 18.59
CA LEU A 120 -0.75 1.36 18.65
C LEU A 120 -1.90 1.23 19.64
N VAL A 121 -2.62 0.09 19.64
CA VAL A 121 -3.73 -0.16 20.56
C VAL A 121 -3.26 -0.09 22.02
N LYS A 122 -2.10 -0.69 22.33
CA LYS A 122 -1.51 -0.62 23.69
C LYS A 122 -1.11 0.81 24.08
N LEU A 123 -0.46 1.54 23.18
CA LEU A 123 -0.04 2.92 23.41
C LEU A 123 -1.21 3.89 23.65
N THR A 124 -2.37 3.59 23.06
CA THR A 124 -3.59 4.39 23.26
C THR A 124 -4.50 3.89 24.40
N GLY A 125 -4.10 2.83 25.09
CA GLY A 125 -4.84 2.27 26.22
C GLY A 125 -4.71 3.09 27.51
N ASN A 126 -5.33 2.61 28.58
CA ASN A 126 -5.38 3.33 29.87
C ASN A 126 -4.04 3.39 30.61
N ASN A 127 -3.12 2.45 30.36
CA ASN A 127 -1.81 2.34 31.03
C ASN A 127 -0.70 2.04 30.00
N PRO A 128 -0.31 3.03 29.16
CA PRO A 128 0.76 2.83 28.19
C PRO A 128 2.11 2.67 28.88
N GLN A 129 2.89 1.67 28.46
CA GLN A 129 4.25 1.45 28.95
C GLN A 129 5.28 1.83 27.87
N GLU A 130 6.50 2.18 28.30
CA GLU A 130 7.60 2.50 27.36
C GLU A 130 7.87 1.34 26.38
N SER A 131 7.74 0.09 26.85
CA SER A 131 7.88 -1.11 26.03
C SER A 131 6.86 -1.23 24.91
N ASP A 132 5.71 -0.55 25.00
CA ASP A 132 4.65 -0.63 23.99
C ASP A 132 5.03 0.09 22.68
N THR A 133 6.06 0.95 22.73
CA THR A 133 6.64 1.58 21.52
C THR A 133 7.49 0.61 20.68
N LYS A 134 7.85 -0.57 21.21
CA LYS A 134 8.74 -1.53 20.52
C LYS A 134 8.05 -2.19 19.33
N LEU A 135 6.84 -2.70 19.52
CA LEU A 135 6.08 -3.40 18.48
C LEU A 135 5.80 -2.56 17.22
N PRO A 136 5.33 -1.30 17.32
CA PRO A 136 5.05 -0.50 16.14
C PRO A 136 6.33 -0.06 15.42
N LYS A 137 7.43 0.18 16.16
CA LYS A 137 8.75 0.42 15.57
C LYS A 137 9.27 -0.80 14.78
N ILE A 138 9.19 -2.00 15.36
CA ILE A 138 9.60 -3.24 14.69
C ILE A 138 8.77 -3.46 13.43
N GLY A 139 7.44 -3.36 13.54
CA GLY A 139 6.54 -3.52 12.40
C GLY A 139 6.83 -2.50 11.28
N ALA A 140 7.02 -1.23 11.62
CA ALA A 140 7.35 -0.18 10.65
C ALA A 140 8.68 -0.45 9.92
N VAL A 141 9.71 -0.93 10.62
CA VAL A 141 11.00 -1.33 10.01
C VAL A 141 10.82 -2.52 9.07
N ILE A 142 10.04 -3.54 9.45
CA ILE A 142 9.79 -4.70 8.59
C ILE A 142 9.06 -4.28 7.31
N ILE A 143 8.09 -3.38 7.40
CA ILE A 143 7.36 -2.85 6.25
C ILE A 143 8.31 -2.08 5.32
N LEU A 144 9.19 -1.23 5.87
CA LEU A 144 10.20 -0.49 5.10
C LEU A 144 11.20 -1.43 4.39
N LEU A 145 11.63 -2.50 5.05
CA LEU A 145 12.47 -3.53 4.43
C LEU A 145 11.71 -4.26 3.31
N GLY A 146 10.41 -4.52 3.50
CA GLY A 146 9.53 -5.07 2.47
C GLY A 146 9.48 -4.17 1.22
N TRP A 147 9.38 -2.85 1.40
CA TRP A 147 9.50 -1.89 0.31
C TRP A 147 10.87 -2.01 -0.40
N ALA A 148 11.98 -2.08 0.33
CA ALA A 148 13.31 -2.21 -0.28
C ALA A 148 13.47 -3.52 -1.09
N VAL A 149 12.94 -4.63 -0.58
CA VAL A 149 12.87 -5.92 -1.30
C VAL A 149 12.05 -5.77 -2.59
N LEU A 150 10.93 -5.06 -2.53
CA LEU A 150 10.07 -4.82 -3.69
C LEU A 150 10.77 -3.95 -4.75
N VAL A 151 11.54 -2.94 -4.34
CA VAL A 151 12.41 -2.14 -5.24
C VAL A 151 13.42 -3.05 -5.94
N GLY A 152 14.14 -3.87 -5.18
CA GLY A 152 15.11 -4.83 -5.75
C GLY A 152 14.45 -5.84 -6.69
N GLY A 153 13.30 -6.38 -6.32
CA GLY A 153 12.52 -7.31 -7.15
C GLY A 153 12.01 -6.66 -8.44
N THR A 154 11.62 -5.38 -8.38
CA THR A 154 11.19 -4.61 -9.56
C THR A 154 12.37 -4.34 -10.49
N ALA A 155 13.52 -3.92 -9.95
CA ALA A 155 14.75 -3.73 -10.73
C ALA A 155 15.20 -5.02 -11.42
N PHE A 156 15.21 -6.14 -10.69
CA PHE A 156 15.52 -7.47 -11.25
C PHE A 156 14.53 -7.88 -12.35
N SER A 157 13.25 -7.52 -12.20
CA SER A 157 12.22 -7.84 -13.18
C SER A 157 12.44 -7.14 -14.53
N PHE A 158 13.17 -6.03 -14.59
CA PHE A 158 13.54 -5.42 -15.87
C PHE A 158 14.54 -6.28 -16.67
N GLN A 159 15.38 -7.07 -15.98
CA GLN A 159 16.37 -7.96 -16.60
C GLN A 159 15.75 -9.28 -17.08
N SER A 160 14.77 -9.81 -16.35
CA SER A 160 14.07 -11.05 -16.69
C SER A 160 13.01 -10.79 -17.78
N SER A 161 13.38 -10.94 -19.04
CA SER A 161 12.46 -10.82 -20.18
C SER A 161 12.74 -11.95 -21.17
N GLN A 162 11.93 -13.01 -21.14
CA GLN A 162 12.11 -14.21 -21.99
C GLN A 162 10.90 -14.54 -22.87
N TYR A 163 10.27 -13.53 -23.49
CA TYR A 163 9.21 -13.76 -24.47
C TYR A 163 9.33 -12.84 -25.68
N ASP A 164 8.57 -13.14 -26.73
CA ASP A 164 8.43 -12.24 -27.87
C ASP A 164 7.94 -10.87 -27.38
N LYS A 165 8.79 -9.85 -27.54
CA LYS A 165 8.50 -8.48 -27.14
C LYS A 165 7.33 -7.88 -27.94
N GLN A 166 6.99 -8.47 -29.09
CA GLN A 166 5.85 -8.08 -29.91
C GLN A 166 4.53 -8.65 -29.42
N ALA A 167 4.56 -9.67 -28.55
CA ALA A 167 3.33 -10.26 -28.04
C ALA A 167 2.53 -9.25 -27.19
N PRO A 168 1.21 -9.16 -27.37
CA PRO A 168 0.36 -8.25 -26.59
C PRO A 168 0.50 -8.42 -25.07
N ALA A 169 0.65 -9.67 -24.59
CA ALA A 169 0.84 -9.97 -23.18
C ALA A 169 2.15 -9.39 -22.61
N TYR A 170 3.23 -9.40 -23.40
CA TYR A 170 4.50 -8.80 -22.98
C TYR A 170 4.38 -7.28 -22.84
N ARG A 171 3.73 -6.62 -23.81
CA ARG A 171 3.47 -5.17 -23.77
C ARG A 171 2.60 -4.79 -22.57
N SER A 172 1.54 -5.55 -22.33
CA SER A 172 0.66 -5.43 -21.17
C SER A 172 1.43 -5.51 -19.85
N GLY A 173 2.19 -6.59 -19.64
CA GLY A 173 2.99 -6.76 -18.44
C GLY A 173 4.09 -5.71 -18.28
N THR A 174 4.62 -5.18 -19.39
CA THR A 174 5.61 -4.09 -19.35
C THR A 174 5.00 -2.77 -18.88
N LYS A 175 3.76 -2.46 -19.27
CA LYS A 175 3.03 -1.29 -18.76
C LYS A 175 2.80 -1.41 -17.24
N LEU A 176 2.42 -2.59 -16.74
CA LEU A 176 2.29 -2.86 -15.31
C LEU A 176 3.61 -2.70 -14.56
N LEU A 177 4.71 -3.27 -15.10
CA LEU A 177 6.04 -3.15 -14.48
C LEU A 177 6.50 -1.69 -14.35
N HIS A 178 6.30 -0.88 -15.40
CA HIS A 178 6.60 0.55 -15.34
C HIS A 178 5.70 1.27 -14.34
N GLY A 179 4.43 0.91 -14.27
CA GLY A 179 3.51 1.40 -13.24
C GLY A 179 4.05 1.17 -11.82
N VAL A 180 4.49 -0.05 -11.52
CA VAL A 180 5.12 -0.37 -10.22
C VAL A 180 6.40 0.46 -10.01
N ALA A 181 7.29 0.50 -11.00
CA ALA A 181 8.55 1.23 -10.90
C ALA A 181 8.36 2.74 -10.64
N ILE A 182 7.38 3.37 -11.29
CA ILE A 182 7.06 4.80 -11.13
C ILE A 182 6.38 5.05 -9.77
N ALA A 183 5.59 4.10 -9.27
CA ALA A 183 4.88 4.25 -8.01
C ALA A 183 5.79 4.03 -6.78
N LEU A 184 6.82 3.19 -6.90
CA LEU A 184 7.71 2.81 -5.80
C LEU A 184 8.37 3.97 -5.04
N PRO A 185 8.85 5.06 -5.67
CA PRO A 185 9.34 6.23 -4.96
C PRO A 185 8.28 6.85 -4.04
N PHE A 186 7.03 6.93 -4.49
CA PHE A 186 5.92 7.49 -3.70
C PHE A 186 5.51 6.57 -2.56
N VAL A 187 5.51 5.25 -2.79
CA VAL A 187 5.38 4.26 -1.71
C VAL A 187 6.51 4.46 -0.69
N GLY A 188 7.74 4.66 -1.14
CA GLY A 188 8.88 4.91 -0.26
C GLY A 188 8.69 6.14 0.62
N ILE A 189 8.26 7.27 0.05
CA ILE A 189 7.95 8.49 0.82
C ILE A 189 6.87 8.20 1.88
N ARG A 190 5.83 7.47 1.49
CA ARG A 190 4.73 7.07 2.38
C ARG A 190 5.18 6.19 3.55
N GLU A 191 6.05 5.22 3.29
CA GLU A 191 6.60 4.32 4.31
C GLU A 191 7.59 5.06 5.23
N LEU A 192 8.39 5.97 4.67
CA LEU A 192 9.29 6.81 5.45
C LEU A 192 8.52 7.70 6.44
N ASP A 193 7.40 8.30 6.02
CA ASP A 193 6.50 9.03 6.94
C ASP A 193 6.06 8.17 8.13
N ALA A 194 5.67 6.92 7.86
CA ALA A 194 5.23 5.98 8.89
C ALA A 194 6.38 5.63 9.85
N VAL A 195 7.59 5.38 9.34
CA VAL A 195 8.77 5.16 10.18
C VAL A 195 9.07 6.41 11.00
N LEU A 196 9.17 7.58 10.37
CA LEU A 196 9.47 8.84 11.07
C LEU A 196 8.46 9.11 12.19
N SER A 197 7.17 8.87 11.95
CA SER A 197 6.11 9.04 12.95
C SER A 197 6.24 8.11 14.17
N ASN A 198 6.93 6.97 14.03
CA ASN A 198 7.18 6.03 15.13
C ASN A 198 8.50 6.28 15.88
N PHE A 199 9.43 7.02 15.28
CA PHE A 199 10.78 7.21 15.82
C PHE A 199 11.08 8.65 16.26
N ILE A 200 10.39 9.65 15.69
CA ILE A 200 10.56 11.06 16.03
C ILE A 200 9.60 11.46 17.15
N THR A 201 10.12 12.17 18.15
CA THR A 201 9.35 12.76 19.28
C THR A 201 8.98 14.23 19.07
N SER A 202 9.40 14.85 17.97
CA SER A 202 9.09 16.26 17.67
C SER A 202 7.59 16.48 17.47
N HIS A 203 6.96 17.16 18.43
CA HIS A 203 5.54 17.49 18.37
C HIS A 203 5.19 18.32 17.13
N ALA A 204 6.07 19.25 16.73
CA ALA A 204 5.87 20.10 15.55
C ALA A 204 5.73 19.29 14.25
N PHE A 205 6.51 18.21 14.11
CA PHE A 205 6.41 17.31 12.96
C PHE A 205 5.12 16.47 13.03
N LEU A 206 4.86 15.82 14.17
CA LEU A 206 3.74 14.90 14.34
C LEU A 206 2.37 15.58 14.20
N THR A 207 2.24 16.86 14.58
CA THR A 207 1.00 17.62 14.44
C THR A 207 0.92 18.44 13.16
N SER A 208 1.97 18.42 12.32
CA SER A 208 2.00 19.23 11.10
C SER A 208 1.04 18.67 10.06
N LEU A 209 0.03 19.47 9.71
CA LEU A 209 -0.87 19.16 8.59
C LEU A 209 -0.10 19.02 7.28
N ALA A 210 0.92 19.86 7.07
CA ALA A 210 1.74 19.81 5.87
C ALA A 210 2.54 18.50 5.79
N ALA A 211 3.16 18.04 6.89
CA ALA A 211 3.85 16.76 6.92
C ALA A 211 2.89 15.61 6.61
N LYS A 212 1.74 15.57 7.28
CA LYS A 212 0.70 14.57 7.04
C LYS A 212 0.22 14.55 5.59
N VAL A 213 -0.01 15.70 4.96
CA VAL A 213 -0.49 15.78 3.58
C VAL A 213 0.62 15.38 2.61
N CYS A 214 1.80 15.96 2.71
CA CYS A 214 2.87 15.80 1.72
C CYS A 214 3.59 14.46 1.82
N LEU A 215 3.71 13.89 3.01
CA LEU A 215 4.46 12.64 3.22
C LEU A 215 3.54 11.42 3.33
N SER A 216 2.30 11.62 3.77
CA SER A 216 1.34 10.53 3.96
C SER A 216 0.28 10.47 2.86
N VAL A 217 -0.55 11.51 2.73
CA VAL A 217 -1.77 11.44 1.91
C VAL A 217 -1.46 11.51 0.40
N VAL A 218 -0.67 12.51 0.00
CA VAL A 218 -0.39 12.77 -1.43
C VAL A 218 0.38 11.62 -2.08
N PRO A 219 1.48 11.09 -1.51
CA PRO A 219 2.23 10.00 -2.13
C PRO A 219 1.37 8.73 -2.30
N GLU A 220 0.50 8.44 -1.34
CA GLU A 220 -0.44 7.33 -1.45
C GLU A 220 -1.44 7.53 -2.59
N MET A 221 -2.07 8.70 -2.68
CA MET A 221 -3.02 9.00 -3.76
C MET A 221 -2.36 8.92 -5.14
N ILE A 222 -1.15 9.46 -5.28
CA ILE A 222 -0.36 9.37 -6.51
C ILE A 222 -0.09 7.89 -6.85
N THR A 223 0.32 7.09 -5.88
CA THR A 223 0.56 5.65 -6.05
C THR A 223 -0.70 4.93 -6.57
N VAL A 224 -1.85 5.20 -5.96
CA VAL A 224 -3.13 4.59 -6.38
C VAL A 224 -3.49 5.00 -7.80
N ILE A 225 -3.33 6.28 -8.16
CA ILE A 225 -3.57 6.77 -9.53
C ILE A 225 -2.66 6.06 -10.52
N ILE A 226 -1.36 5.91 -10.21
CA ILE A 226 -0.41 5.21 -11.07
C ILE A 226 -0.82 3.75 -11.26
N PHE A 227 -1.21 3.04 -10.20
CA PHE A 227 -1.67 1.65 -10.31
C PHE A 227 -2.94 1.52 -11.13
N VAL A 228 -3.91 2.41 -10.93
CA VAL A 228 -5.14 2.44 -11.73
C VAL A 228 -4.84 2.73 -13.19
N ALA A 229 -4.02 3.73 -13.48
CA ALA A 229 -3.62 4.08 -14.84
C ALA A 229 -2.87 2.92 -15.52
N ALA A 230 -1.93 2.29 -14.82
CA ALA A 230 -1.19 1.13 -15.32
C ALA A 230 -2.11 -0.07 -15.58
N GLY A 231 -3.06 -0.35 -14.67
CA GLY A 231 -4.06 -1.41 -14.84
C GLY A 231 -4.94 -1.18 -16.07
N LEU A 232 -5.50 0.02 -16.21
CA LEU A 232 -6.30 0.38 -17.40
C LEU A 232 -5.47 0.30 -18.69
N ALA A 233 -4.23 0.80 -18.67
CA ALA A 233 -3.37 0.82 -19.85
C ALA A 233 -2.89 -0.58 -20.26
N ALA A 234 -2.66 -1.48 -19.30
CA ALA A 234 -2.17 -2.84 -19.56
C ALA A 234 -3.16 -3.68 -20.36
N ARG A 235 -4.45 -3.32 -20.38
CA ARG A 235 -5.49 -4.11 -21.03
C ARG A 235 -5.92 -3.60 -22.41
N ASN A 236 -5.36 -2.46 -22.83
CA ASN A 236 -5.53 -1.87 -24.17
C ASN A 236 -4.35 -2.20 -25.08
#